data_AF-A0A7S6M5X1-F1
#
_entry.id   AF-A0A7S6M5X1-F1
#
_cell.length_a   1.000
_cell.length_b   1.000
_cell.length_c   1.000
_cell.angle_alpha   90.00
_cell.angle_beta   90.00
_cell.angle_gamma   90.00
#
_symmetry.space_group_name_H-M   'P 1'
#
loop_
_entity.id
_entity.type
_entity.pdbx_description
1 polymer ?
#
loop_
_entity_poly.entity_id
_entity_poly.type
_entity_poly.pdbx_seq_one_letter_code
_entity_poly.pdbx_strand_id
1 'polypeptide(L)'
;MLLIGLLLMVWHPVSSFREAFAAMREQIVAMYPTRRRPGAHLEGFLKGRRTRSARLLRPLVATLRSHTQRSAAGCWRWRNWVVLGVDGSRVNCPRTRANEQAFGCAGKQRIAPQQLLVTLYHVASNLPWHGGARAATAANATCCCRCCRSCRSARCC
;
A
#
# COMPACT_ATOMS: atom_id res chain seq x y z
N MET A 1 15.98 -8.85 -3.17
CA MET A 1 15.28 -9.81 -4.05
C MET A 1 13.77 -9.83 -3.84
N LEU A 2 13.22 -10.03 -2.64
CA LEU A 2 11.75 -10.06 -2.46
C LEU A 2 11.04 -8.76 -2.89
N LEU A 3 11.57 -7.58 -2.54
CA LEU A 3 10.98 -6.29 -2.96
C LEU A 3 11.02 -6.10 -4.47
N ILE A 4 12.19 -6.32 -5.08
CA ILE A 4 12.38 -6.19 -6.53
C ILE A 4 11.47 -7.17 -7.26
N GLY A 5 11.38 -8.42 -6.81
CA GLY A 5 10.46 -9.39 -7.39
C GLY A 5 9.00 -8.98 -7.26
N LEU A 6 8.61 -8.38 -6.14
CA LEU A 6 7.25 -7.86 -6.00
C LEU A 6 6.97 -6.71 -6.96
N LEU A 7 7.92 -5.79 -7.15
CA LEU A 7 7.80 -4.71 -8.13
C LEU A 7 7.69 -5.24 -9.56
N LEU A 8 8.55 -6.19 -9.93
CA LEU A 8 8.52 -6.82 -11.26
C LEU A 8 7.19 -7.55 -11.51
N MET A 9 6.68 -8.30 -10.53
CA MET A 9 5.38 -8.97 -10.65
C MET A 9 4.21 -7.98 -10.81
N VAL A 10 4.27 -6.82 -10.15
CA VAL A 10 3.22 -5.79 -10.27
C VAL A 10 3.27 -5.11 -11.64
N TRP A 11 4.46 -4.95 -12.21
CA TRP A 11 4.65 -4.30 -13.52
C TRP A 11 4.47 -5.27 -14.70
N HIS A 12 4.36 -6.58 -14.44
CA HIS A 12 4.27 -7.57 -15.50
C HIS A 12 2.86 -7.61 -16.11
N PRO A 13 2.70 -7.52 -17.44
CA PRO A 13 1.40 -7.41 -18.10
C PRO A 13 0.62 -8.75 -18.20
N VAL A 14 1.02 -9.80 -17.48
CA VAL A 14 0.39 -11.13 -17.58
C VAL A 14 -0.80 -11.25 -16.65
N SER A 15 -1.81 -11.99 -17.10
CA SER A 15 -3.06 -12.21 -16.37
C SER A 15 -2.93 -13.19 -15.22
N SER A 16 -1.94 -14.10 -15.26
CA SER A 16 -1.78 -15.15 -14.24
C SER A 16 -0.63 -14.86 -13.28
N PHE A 17 -0.90 -15.03 -11.98
CA PHE A 17 0.09 -14.80 -10.92
C PHE A 17 1.27 -15.79 -10.99
N ARG A 18 1.04 -16.99 -11.52
CA ARG A 18 2.07 -18.02 -11.69
C ARG A 18 3.03 -17.66 -12.83
N GLU A 19 2.52 -17.16 -13.95
CA GLU A 19 3.35 -16.64 -15.05
C GLU A 19 4.14 -15.42 -14.62
N ALA A 20 3.49 -14.48 -13.91
CA ALA A 20 4.18 -13.29 -13.38
C ALA A 20 5.36 -13.69 -12.47
N PHE A 21 5.20 -14.75 -11.68
CA PHE A 21 6.28 -15.26 -10.81
C PHE A 21 7.42 -15.89 -11.61
N ALA A 22 7.11 -16.71 -12.61
CA ALA A 22 8.11 -17.34 -13.47
C ALA A 22 8.93 -16.28 -14.22
N ALA A 23 8.26 -15.34 -14.87
CA ALA A 23 8.89 -14.24 -15.60
C ALA A 23 9.73 -13.34 -14.69
N MET A 24 9.20 -12.98 -13.51
CA MET A 24 9.96 -12.22 -12.51
C MET A 24 11.24 -12.96 -12.09
N ARG A 25 11.17 -14.27 -11.88
CA ARG A 25 12.35 -15.06 -11.48
C ARG A 25 13.41 -15.04 -12.56
N GLU A 26 13.03 -15.20 -13.82
CA GLU A 26 13.95 -15.12 -14.96
C GLU A 26 14.62 -13.74 -15.06
N GLN A 27 13.82 -12.68 -14.95
CA GLN A 27 14.33 -11.30 -14.94
C GLN A 27 15.31 -11.05 -13.79
N ILE A 28 15.02 -11.53 -12.58
CA ILE A 28 15.94 -11.37 -11.44
C ILE A 28 17.24 -12.13 -11.67
N VAL A 29 17.19 -13.34 -12.22
CA VAL A 29 18.40 -14.13 -12.52
C VAL A 29 19.25 -13.43 -13.59
N ALA A 30 18.61 -12.85 -14.61
CA ALA A 30 19.29 -12.08 -15.64
C ALA A 30 19.90 -10.77 -15.10
N MET A 31 19.16 -10.03 -14.26
CA MET A 31 19.64 -8.77 -13.67
C MET A 31 20.74 -8.97 -12.62
N TYR A 32 20.74 -10.10 -11.91
CA TYR A 32 21.65 -10.35 -10.78
C TYR A 32 22.32 -11.73 -10.86
N PRO A 33 23.18 -11.98 -11.86
CA PRO A 33 23.75 -13.31 -12.13
C PRO A 33 24.64 -13.83 -10.98
N THR A 34 25.29 -12.92 -10.23
CA THR A 34 26.21 -13.25 -9.13
C THR A 34 25.53 -13.40 -7.78
N ARG A 35 24.22 -13.10 -7.67
CA ARG A 35 23.49 -13.19 -6.41
C ARG A 35 22.82 -14.56 -6.25
N ARG A 36 22.54 -14.94 -5.00
CA ARG A 36 21.79 -16.16 -4.69
C ARG A 36 20.45 -16.16 -5.43
N ARG A 37 20.20 -17.20 -6.21
CA ARG A 37 18.99 -17.35 -7.04
C ARG A 37 17.72 -17.32 -6.19
N PRO A 38 16.62 -16.71 -6.67
CA PRO A 38 15.31 -16.82 -6.04
C PRO A 38 14.86 -18.28 -5.94
N GLY A 39 14.10 -18.61 -4.89
CA GLY A 39 13.51 -19.94 -4.75
C GLY A 39 12.62 -20.30 -5.95
N ALA A 40 12.55 -21.58 -6.30
CA ALA A 40 11.80 -22.05 -7.47
C ALA A 40 10.28 -22.12 -7.24
N HIS A 41 9.84 -22.11 -5.97
CA HIS A 41 8.45 -22.34 -5.61
C HIS A 41 7.72 -21.05 -5.25
N LEU A 42 6.57 -20.86 -5.90
CA LEU A 42 5.64 -19.75 -5.65
C LEU A 42 5.20 -19.68 -4.17
N GLU A 43 4.92 -20.82 -3.56
CA GLU A 43 4.50 -20.90 -2.16
C GLU A 43 5.56 -20.37 -1.20
N GLY A 44 6.83 -20.72 -1.44
CA GLY A 44 7.96 -20.20 -0.67
C GLY A 44 8.09 -18.69 -0.81
N PHE A 45 7.86 -18.16 -2.02
CA PHE A 45 7.84 -16.72 -2.26
C PHE A 45 6.67 -16.03 -1.54
N LEU A 46 5.46 -16.57 -1.61
CA LEU A 46 4.28 -16.04 -0.93
C LEU A 46 4.44 -16.04 0.60
N LYS A 47 4.97 -17.14 1.16
CA LYS A 47 5.28 -17.25 2.59
C LYS A 47 6.35 -16.24 2.99
N GLY A 48 7.44 -16.15 2.23
CA GLY A 48 8.50 -15.16 2.45
C GLY A 48 7.99 -13.72 2.38
N ARG A 49 7.11 -13.42 1.42
CA ARG A 49 6.44 -12.12 1.30
C ARG A 49 5.60 -11.84 2.55
N ARG A 50 4.76 -12.77 2.99
CA ARG A 50 3.88 -12.59 4.17
C ARG A 50 4.68 -12.27 5.43
N THR A 51 5.82 -12.94 5.64
CA THR A 51 6.62 -12.76 6.85
C THR A 51 7.50 -11.51 6.80
N ARG A 52 8.03 -11.12 5.64
CA ARG A 52 9.03 -10.05 5.53
C ARG A 52 8.49 -8.72 5.01
N SER A 53 7.31 -8.69 4.39
CA SER A 53 6.75 -7.48 3.76
C SER A 53 6.66 -6.31 4.74
N ALA A 54 6.13 -6.51 5.95
CA ALA A 54 5.98 -5.43 6.93
C ALA A 54 7.34 -4.79 7.30
N ARG A 55 8.40 -5.59 7.43
CA ARG A 55 9.76 -5.12 7.74
C ARG A 55 10.40 -4.39 6.55
N LEU A 56 10.11 -4.84 5.33
CA LEU A 56 10.67 -4.28 4.10
C LEU A 56 9.95 -3.00 3.64
N LEU A 57 8.63 -2.92 3.86
CA LEU A 57 7.81 -1.79 3.44
C LEU A 57 8.08 -0.54 4.27
N ARG A 58 8.39 -0.67 5.57
CA ARG A 58 8.68 0.49 6.43
C ARG A 58 9.81 1.38 5.90
N PRO A 59 11.04 0.87 5.68
CA PRO A 59 12.12 1.70 5.15
C PRO A 59 11.83 2.15 3.72
N LEU A 60 11.21 1.30 2.89
CA LEU A 60 10.86 1.65 1.52
C LEU A 60 9.89 2.85 1.45
N VAL A 61 8.82 2.83 2.25
CA VAL A 61 7.85 3.93 2.33
C VAL A 61 8.52 5.21 2.83
N ALA A 62 9.42 5.10 3.82
CA ALA A 62 10.18 6.26 4.29
C ALA A 62 11.05 6.85 3.17
N THR A 63 11.80 6.02 2.45
CA THR A 63 12.63 6.43 1.30
C THR A 63 11.78 7.08 0.21
N LEU A 64 10.67 6.44 -0.20
CA LEU A 64 9.76 6.99 -1.21
C LEU A 64 9.20 8.34 -0.79
N ARG A 65 8.78 8.51 0.47
CA ARG A 65 8.30 9.79 0.99
C ARG A 65 9.38 10.88 0.90
N SER A 66 10.61 10.56 1.30
CA SER A 66 11.73 11.51 1.18
C SER A 66 12.06 11.84 -0.28
N HIS A 67 11.88 10.89 -1.21
CA HIS A 67 12.00 11.18 -2.64
C HIS A 67 10.86 12.07 -3.14
N THR A 68 9.61 11.76 -2.83
CA THR A 68 8.45 12.60 -3.18
C THR A 68 8.62 14.03 -2.69
N GLN A 69 9.08 14.22 -1.44
CA GLN A 69 9.35 15.54 -0.88
C GLN A 69 10.43 16.30 -1.65
N ARG A 70 11.53 15.64 -1.99
CA ARG A 70 12.62 16.25 -2.75
C ARG A 70 12.20 16.57 -4.18
N SER A 71 11.47 15.68 -4.84
CA SER A 71 10.97 15.88 -6.20
C SER A 71 9.93 17.01 -6.28
N ALA A 72 9.11 17.17 -5.23
CA ALA A 72 8.17 18.27 -5.13
C ALA A 72 8.85 19.62 -4.79
N ALA A 73 10.05 19.62 -4.21
CA ALA A 73 10.86 20.80 -3.94
C ALA A 73 10.01 22.03 -3.48
N GLY A 74 9.99 23.10 -4.28
CA GLY A 74 9.29 24.34 -3.99
C GLY A 74 7.75 24.25 -3.97
N CYS A 75 7.16 23.20 -4.55
CA CYS A 75 5.71 22.97 -4.51
C CYS A 75 5.28 21.95 -3.44
N TRP A 76 6.20 21.48 -2.58
CA TRP A 76 5.87 20.58 -1.45
C TRP A 76 4.92 21.23 -0.43
N ARG A 77 5.01 22.55 -0.27
CA ARG A 77 4.14 23.32 0.62
C ARG A 77 3.50 24.45 -0.14
N TRP A 78 2.21 24.64 0.12
CA TRP A 78 1.52 25.87 -0.20
C TRP A 78 1.42 26.69 1.08
N ARG A 79 2.18 27.80 1.16
CA ARG A 79 2.41 28.54 2.40
C ARG A 79 2.92 27.59 3.51
N ASN A 80 2.16 27.43 4.59
CA ASN A 80 2.50 26.56 5.73
C ASN A 80 1.78 25.20 5.69
N TRP A 81 1.12 24.87 4.58
CA TRP A 81 0.28 23.68 4.45
C TRP A 81 0.85 22.69 3.43
N VAL A 82 0.73 21.40 3.72
CA VAL A 82 0.94 20.33 2.73
C VAL A 82 -0.43 19.90 2.22
N VAL A 83 -0.70 20.17 0.95
CA VAL A 83 -2.00 19.86 0.35
C VAL A 83 -1.98 18.41 -0.13
N LEU A 84 -2.85 17.59 0.45
CA LEU A 84 -3.01 16.18 0.11
C LEU A 84 -4.41 15.95 -0.45
N GLY A 85 -4.48 15.29 -1.60
CA GLY A 85 -5.71 14.72 -2.13
C GLY A 85 -5.98 13.37 -1.46
N VAL A 86 -7.24 13.10 -1.20
CA VAL A 86 -7.70 11.83 -0.64
C VAL A 86 -8.63 11.18 -1.64
N ASP A 87 -8.32 9.96 -2.04
CA ASP A 87 -9.23 9.11 -2.77
C ASP A 87 -9.57 7.86 -1.94
N GLY A 88 -10.82 7.44 -1.99
CA GLY A 88 -11.38 6.40 -1.15
C GLY A 88 -12.33 5.51 -1.94
N SER A 89 -11.98 4.23 -2.06
CA SER A 89 -12.80 3.24 -2.77
C SER A 89 -13.25 2.13 -1.83
N ARG A 90 -14.53 1.77 -1.90
CA ARG A 90 -15.08 0.62 -1.17
C ARG A 90 -15.07 -0.61 -2.08
N VAL A 91 -14.54 -1.71 -1.57
CA VAL A 91 -14.43 -2.99 -2.27
C VAL A 91 -15.19 -4.05 -1.49
N ASN A 92 -16.06 -4.79 -2.17
CA ASN A 92 -16.72 -5.95 -1.58
C ASN A 92 -15.72 -7.10 -1.48
N CYS A 93 -15.59 -7.66 -0.30
CA CYS A 93 -14.74 -8.82 -0.03
C CYS A 93 -15.58 -10.11 -0.06
N PRO A 94 -14.98 -11.25 -0.44
CA PRO A 94 -15.62 -12.56 -0.30
C PRO A 94 -16.01 -12.83 1.15
N ARG A 95 -17.15 -13.52 1.35
CA ARG A 95 -17.67 -13.94 2.67
C ARG A 95 -16.85 -15.10 3.22
N THR A 96 -15.64 -14.79 3.70
CA THR A 96 -14.82 -15.71 4.48
C THR A 96 -14.84 -15.30 5.93
N ARG A 97 -14.73 -16.27 6.84
CA ARG A 97 -14.67 -16.01 8.30
C ARG A 97 -13.62 -14.96 8.66
N ALA A 98 -12.46 -14.98 7.99
CA ALA A 98 -11.40 -14.00 8.21
C ALA A 98 -11.79 -12.58 7.77
N ASN A 99 -12.46 -12.43 6.62
CA ASN A 99 -12.91 -11.12 6.13
C ASN A 99 -14.07 -10.56 6.96
N GLU A 100 -14.98 -11.42 7.40
CA GLU A 100 -16.09 -11.03 8.28
C GLU A 100 -15.57 -10.52 9.62
N GLN A 101 -14.57 -11.20 10.20
CA GLN A 101 -13.90 -10.75 11.43
C GLN A 101 -13.10 -9.45 11.24
N ALA A 102 -12.41 -9.30 10.10
CA ALA A 102 -11.51 -8.16 9.87
C ALA A 102 -12.23 -6.87 9.43
N PHE A 103 -13.31 -6.99 8.63
CA PHE A 103 -13.94 -5.84 7.98
C PHE A 103 -15.37 -5.58 8.45
N GLY A 104 -16.04 -6.60 9.01
CA GLY A 104 -17.44 -6.54 9.37
C GLY A 104 -18.37 -6.36 8.18
N CYS A 105 -19.67 -6.40 8.44
CA CYS A 105 -20.71 -6.09 7.47
C CYS A 105 -21.10 -4.62 7.66
N ALA A 106 -20.91 -3.78 6.64
CA ALA A 106 -21.22 -2.36 6.70
C ALA A 106 -22.74 -2.10 6.80
N GLY A 107 -23.27 -2.20 8.03
CA GLY A 107 -24.53 -1.57 8.46
C GLY A 107 -25.85 -2.13 7.93
N LYS A 108 -25.88 -3.07 6.98
CA LYS A 108 -27.14 -3.71 6.53
C LYS A 108 -27.01 -5.23 6.49
N GLN A 109 -28.07 -5.91 6.92
CA GLN A 109 -28.18 -7.36 6.77
C GLN A 109 -28.05 -7.74 5.28
N ARG A 110 -27.35 -8.85 5.00
CA ARG A 110 -27.03 -9.38 3.65
C ARG A 110 -25.95 -8.67 2.83
N ILE A 111 -25.29 -7.62 3.31
CA ILE A 111 -24.14 -7.03 2.59
C ILE A 111 -22.87 -7.86 2.85
N ALA A 112 -22.09 -8.12 1.81
CA ALA A 112 -20.79 -8.77 1.92
C ALA A 112 -19.81 -7.92 2.76
N PRO A 113 -18.79 -8.52 3.41
CA PRO A 113 -17.80 -7.74 4.14
C PRO A 113 -17.16 -6.70 3.22
N GLN A 114 -16.95 -5.47 3.71
CA GLN A 114 -16.48 -4.35 2.88
C GLN A 114 -15.16 -3.78 3.39
N GLN A 115 -14.20 -3.68 2.48
CA GLN A 115 -12.92 -3.03 2.72
C GLN A 115 -12.95 -1.63 2.11
N LEU A 116 -12.57 -0.63 2.90
CA LEU A 116 -12.29 0.72 2.42
C LEU A 116 -10.78 0.83 2.11
N LEU A 117 -10.45 1.08 0.85
CA LEU A 117 -9.12 1.42 0.40
C LEU A 117 -9.02 2.95 0.35
N VAL A 118 -8.04 3.52 1.07
CA VAL A 118 -7.77 4.96 1.06
C VAL A 118 -6.38 5.20 0.51
N THR A 119 -6.27 6.16 -0.40
CA THR A 119 -5.01 6.64 -0.94
C THR A 119 -4.90 8.14 -0.71
N LEU A 120 -3.76 8.57 -0.16
CA LEU A 120 -3.35 9.95 -0.05
C LEU A 120 -2.29 10.23 -1.11
N TYR A 121 -2.45 11.30 -1.87
CA TYR A 121 -1.45 11.78 -2.82
C TYR A 121 -1.16 13.25 -2.56
N HIS A 122 0.08 13.65 -2.81
CA HIS A 122 0.46 15.06 -2.75
C HIS A 122 -0.03 15.76 -4.02
N VAL A 123 -0.86 16.79 -3.87
CA VAL A 123 -1.59 17.39 -5.01
C VAL A 123 -0.65 18.01 -6.03
N ALA A 124 0.37 18.76 -5.59
CA ALA A 124 1.23 19.47 -6.53
C ALA A 124 2.19 18.55 -7.30
N SER A 125 2.56 17.40 -6.74
CA SER A 125 3.43 16.44 -7.43
C SER A 125 2.69 15.24 -8.02
N ASN A 126 1.40 15.08 -7.74
CA ASN A 126 0.59 13.91 -8.09
C ASN A 126 1.21 12.55 -7.67
N LEU A 127 2.02 12.55 -6.61
CA LEU A 127 2.71 11.35 -6.14
C LEU A 127 2.02 10.77 -4.90
N PRO A 128 1.91 9.44 -4.77
CA PRO A 128 1.38 8.80 -3.57
C PRO A 128 2.19 9.18 -2.32
N TRP A 129 1.48 9.50 -1.24
CA TRP A 129 2.05 9.84 0.06
C TRP A 129 1.83 8.73 1.08
N HIS A 130 0.61 8.19 1.10
CA HIS A 130 0.24 7.11 1.99
C HIS A 130 -0.99 6.38 1.44
N GLY A 131 -1.25 5.20 1.95
CA GLY A 131 -2.49 4.50 1.68
C GLY A 131 -2.63 3.31 2.60
N GLY A 132 -3.82 2.75 2.62
CA GLY A 132 -4.11 1.60 3.47
C GLY A 132 -5.51 1.06 3.25
N ALA A 133 -5.69 -0.18 3.67
CA ALA A 133 -6.96 -0.86 3.72
C ALA A 133 -7.48 -0.87 5.16
N ARG A 134 -8.76 -0.54 5.36
CA ARG A 134 -9.43 -0.61 6.66
C ARG A 134 -10.85 -1.17 6.50
N ALA A 135 -11.47 -1.55 7.60
CA ALA A 135 -12.89 -1.88 7.62
C ALA A 135 -13.72 -0.69 7.14
N ALA A 136 -14.66 -0.90 6.21
CA ALA A 136 -15.52 0.18 5.71
C ALA A 136 -16.47 0.73 6.80
N THR A 137 -16.73 -0.05 7.85
CA THR A 137 -17.47 0.37 9.05
C THR A 137 -16.74 1.44 9.87
N ALA A 138 -15.41 1.56 9.74
CA ALA A 138 -14.60 2.53 10.47
C ALA A 138 -14.45 3.89 9.74
N ALA A 139 -15.15 4.10 8.63
CA ALA A 139 -14.98 5.26 7.75
C ALA A 139 -15.30 6.61 8.40
N ASN A 140 -16.07 6.65 9.50
CA ASN A 140 -16.52 7.90 10.12
C ASN A 140 -15.63 8.42 11.26
N ALA A 141 -14.54 7.75 11.65
CA ALA A 141 -13.90 8.04 12.94
C ALA A 141 -12.36 8.18 12.93
N THR A 142 -11.71 8.58 11.83
CA THR A 142 -10.29 8.98 11.97
C THR A 142 -9.92 10.11 11.03
N CYS A 143 -10.13 11.33 11.52
CA CYS A 143 -9.51 12.54 10.99
C CYS A 143 -7.99 12.36 10.88
N CYS A 144 -7.42 12.97 9.84
CA CYS A 144 -6.03 12.88 9.38
C CYS A 144 -5.02 13.56 10.34
N CYS A 145 -5.30 13.61 11.64
CA CYS A 145 -4.50 14.37 12.62
C CYS A 145 -3.13 13.72 12.90
N ARG A 146 -2.94 12.43 12.62
CA ARG A 146 -1.68 11.73 12.94
C ARG A 146 -0.51 12.08 12.01
N CYS A 147 -0.76 12.78 10.89
CA CYS A 147 0.31 13.27 10.00
C CYS A 147 0.86 14.65 10.40
N CYS A 148 0.15 15.44 11.20
CA CYS A 148 0.61 16.76 11.66
C CYS A 148 1.22 16.65 13.07
N ARG A 149 2.56 16.65 13.18
CA ARG A 149 3.25 16.84 14.47
C ARG A 149 3.01 18.24 15.07
N SER A 150 2.29 19.14 14.39
CA SER A 150 1.97 20.50 14.84
C SER A 150 0.57 20.65 15.45
N CYS A 151 -0.32 19.66 15.42
CA CYS A 151 -1.65 19.76 16.03
C CYS A 151 -1.58 19.47 17.54
N ARG A 152 -1.27 20.49 18.35
CA ARG A 152 -1.38 20.47 19.82
C ARG A 152 -2.62 21.19 20.37
N SER A 153 -3.60 21.58 19.54
CA SER A 153 -4.82 22.21 20.05
C SER A 153 -6.01 21.23 20.02
N ALA A 154 -6.59 21.00 21.19
CA ALA A 154 -7.74 20.14 21.44
C ALA A 154 -9.09 20.75 21.00
N ARG A 155 -9.12 21.48 19.86
CA ARG A 155 -10.35 22.11 19.35
C ARG A 155 -10.48 21.87 17.85
N CYS A 156 -10.81 20.63 17.49
CA CYS A 156 -11.36 20.25 16.19
C CYS A 156 -12.25 19.01 16.41
N CYS A 157 -13.25 19.17 17.27
CA CYS A 157 -14.51 18.44 17.21
C CYS A 157 -15.58 19.48 16.90
#